data_AF-Q8XT52-F1
#
_entry.id   AF-Q8XT52-F1
#
_cell.length_a   1.000
_cell.length_b   1.000
_cell.length_c   1.000
_cell.angle_alpha   90.00
_cell.angle_beta   90.00
_cell.angle_gamma   90.00
#
_symmetry.space_group_name_H-M   'P 1'
#
loop_
_entity.id
_entity.type
_entity.pdbx_description
1 polymer ?
#
loop_
_entity_poly.entity_id
_entity_poly.type
_entity_poly.pdbx_seq_one_letter_code
_entity_poly.pdbx_strand_id
1 'polypeptide(L)'
;MIAVRPPLETPALSLFPDLAALDRDGREAITLSQMLSMTSGRAWNEWRATSLLDNDEFGLFWRGSQVRYTFDRPMAAPAGTRFDYSGDNTAVLAQILAERVGMPLPEFARHALFEPLGITDWEWVADYRGRPLAFAGL
;
A
#
# COMPACT_ATOMS: atom_id res chain seq x y z
N MET A 1 14.72 -3.70 -18.32
CA MET A 1 13.99 -2.42 -18.46
C MET A 1 14.19 -1.65 -17.16
N ILE A 2 14.78 -0.46 -17.17
CA ILE A 2 14.91 0.35 -15.95
C ILE A 2 13.50 0.83 -15.61
N ALA A 3 12.90 0.28 -14.55
CA ALA A 3 11.62 0.75 -14.04
C ALA A 3 11.74 2.24 -13.73
N VAL A 4 11.02 3.08 -14.47
CA VAL A 4 10.96 4.52 -14.18
C VAL A 4 10.32 4.69 -12.81
N ARG A 5 11.11 5.12 -11.83
CA ARG A 5 10.65 5.43 -10.48
C ARG A 5 9.78 6.69 -10.54
N PRO A 6 8.49 6.62 -10.19
CA PRO A 6 7.66 7.82 -10.15
C PRO A 6 8.22 8.82 -9.11
N PRO A 7 8.16 10.14 -9.37
CA PRO A 7 8.46 11.15 -8.36
C PRO A 7 7.61 10.96 -7.09
N LEU A 8 8.14 11.33 -5.92
CA LEU A 8 7.42 11.18 -4.65
C LEU A 8 6.13 12.01 -4.58
N GLU A 9 6.07 13.12 -5.30
CA GLU A 9 4.88 13.99 -5.40
C GLU A 9 3.84 13.48 -6.42
N THR A 10 4.06 12.30 -7.01
CA THR A 10 3.08 11.68 -7.91
C THR A 10 1.81 11.33 -7.12
N PRO A 11 0.62 11.78 -7.55
CA PRO A 11 -0.64 11.31 -6.98
C PRO A 11 -0.76 9.79 -7.18
N ALA A 12 -0.98 9.04 -6.11
CA ALA A 12 -0.97 7.59 -6.14
C ALA A 12 -2.06 7.01 -7.06
N LEU A 13 -3.27 7.59 -7.04
CA LEU A 13 -4.39 7.17 -7.91
C LEU A 13 -4.11 7.37 -9.40
N SER A 14 -3.26 8.33 -9.78
CA SER A 14 -2.89 8.54 -11.20
C SER A 14 -2.16 7.34 -11.82
N LEU A 15 -1.64 6.43 -10.98
CA LEU A 15 -0.96 5.21 -11.42
C LEU A 15 -1.94 4.05 -11.67
N PHE A 16 -3.23 4.24 -11.35
CA PHE A 16 -4.28 3.24 -11.49
C PHE A 16 -5.43 3.77 -12.37
N PRO A 17 -5.27 3.81 -13.70
CA PRO A 17 -6.25 4.41 -14.60
C PRO A 17 -7.64 3.75 -14.52
N ASP A 18 -7.70 2.44 -14.23
CA ASP A 18 -8.96 1.71 -14.03
C ASP A 18 -9.76 2.20 -12.80
N LEU A 19 -9.13 2.98 -11.92
CA LEU A 19 -9.72 3.56 -10.72
C LEU A 19 -9.87 5.09 -10.80
N ALA A 20 -9.76 5.69 -11.99
CA ALA A 20 -9.87 7.14 -12.17
C ALA A 20 -11.17 7.75 -11.61
N ALA A 21 -12.26 6.98 -11.50
CA ALA A 21 -13.50 7.43 -10.87
C ALA A 21 -13.38 7.71 -9.35
N LEU A 22 -12.31 7.23 -8.71
CA LEU A 22 -11.99 7.50 -7.30
C LEU A 22 -11.11 8.74 -7.11
N ASP A 23 -10.61 9.33 -8.21
CA ASP A 23 -9.71 10.50 -8.22
C ASP A 23 -10.49 11.81 -7.97
N ARG A 24 -11.07 11.89 -6.77
CA ARG A 24 -11.94 12.97 -6.29
C ARG A 24 -12.06 12.92 -4.76
N ASP A 25 -12.77 13.90 -4.21
CA ASP A 25 -13.09 14.04 -2.79
C ASP A 25 -11.84 14.09 -1.88
N GLY A 26 -10.74 14.64 -2.39
CA GLY A 26 -9.46 14.77 -1.69
C GLY A 26 -8.50 13.60 -1.88
N ARG A 27 -8.94 12.50 -2.51
CA ARG A 27 -8.08 11.32 -2.78
C ARG A 27 -7.05 11.60 -3.88
N GLU A 28 -7.39 12.51 -4.79
CA GLU A 28 -6.52 13.02 -5.84
C GLU A 28 -5.27 13.74 -5.30
N ALA A 29 -5.32 14.19 -4.03
CA ALA A 29 -4.20 14.86 -3.39
C ALA A 29 -3.20 13.88 -2.73
N ILE A 30 -3.53 12.58 -2.63
CA ILE A 30 -2.68 11.59 -1.94
C ILE A 30 -1.46 11.26 -2.82
N THR A 31 -0.27 11.68 -2.39
CA THR A 31 0.99 11.41 -3.08
C THR A 31 1.73 10.19 -2.52
N LEU A 32 2.70 9.65 -3.27
CA LEU A 32 3.56 8.56 -2.78
C LEU A 32 4.34 8.97 -1.51
N SER A 33 4.80 10.22 -1.44
CA SER A 33 5.46 10.78 -0.26
C SER A 33 4.58 10.71 0.98
N GLN A 34 3.29 11.01 0.83
CA GLN A 34 2.32 10.97 1.91
C GLN A 34 1.96 9.54 2.32
N MET A 35 1.92 8.59 1.37
CA MET A 35 1.75 7.18 1.71
C MET A 35 2.97 6.63 2.47
N LEU A 36 4.19 6.95 2.03
CA LEU A 36 5.43 6.55 2.69
C LEU A 36 5.58 7.13 4.10
N SER A 37 5.06 8.34 4.32
CA SER A 37 5.09 9.02 5.63
C SER A 37 3.86 8.75 6.50
N MET A 38 2.94 7.88 6.06
CA MET A 38 1.68 7.58 6.76
C MET A 38 0.81 8.84 7.02
N THR A 39 0.79 9.76 6.06
CA THR A 39 0.01 11.00 6.12
C THR A 39 -1.05 11.08 5.01
N SER A 40 -1.52 9.94 4.49
CA SER A 40 -2.50 9.91 3.40
C SER A 40 -3.88 10.48 3.77
N GLY A 41 -4.17 10.66 5.06
CA GLY A 41 -5.38 11.34 5.54
C GLY A 41 -6.67 10.52 5.42
N ARG A 42 -6.57 9.23 5.09
CA ARG A 42 -7.72 8.34 4.94
C ARG A 42 -8.37 8.01 6.29
N ALA A 43 -9.68 7.77 6.27
CA ALA A 43 -10.38 7.21 7.41
C ALA A 43 -9.99 5.74 7.56
N TRP A 44 -9.05 5.49 8.47
CA TRP A 44 -8.48 4.18 8.72
C TRP A 44 -8.48 3.86 10.22
N ASN A 45 -9.01 2.69 10.57
CA ASN A 45 -9.12 2.16 11.92
C ASN A 45 -8.36 0.83 12.01
N GLU A 46 -7.09 0.90 12.39
CA GLU A 46 -6.25 -0.29 12.62
C GLU A 46 -5.79 -0.30 14.07
N TRP A 47 -5.06 0.74 14.48
CA TRP A 47 -4.47 0.81 15.82
C TRP A 47 -5.48 1.04 16.95
N ARG A 48 -6.71 1.47 16.62
CA ARG A 48 -7.79 1.74 17.58
C ARG A 48 -8.84 0.64 17.61
N ALA A 49 -8.73 -0.35 16.72
CA ALA A 49 -9.71 -1.41 16.59
C ALA A 49 -9.69 -2.32 17.84
N THR A 50 -10.87 -2.71 18.30
CA THR A 50 -11.03 -3.58 19.47
C THR A 50 -11.37 -5.03 19.10
N SER A 51 -11.59 -5.29 17.81
CA SER A 51 -11.85 -6.63 17.27
C SER A 51 -11.38 -6.72 15.82
N LEU A 52 -11.22 -7.95 15.31
CA LEU A 52 -10.86 -8.19 13.91
C LEU A 52 -11.90 -7.64 12.92
N LEU A 53 -13.17 -7.59 13.30
CA LEU A 53 -14.24 -7.12 12.40
C LEU A 53 -14.28 -5.59 12.26
N ASP A 54 -13.74 -4.88 13.24
CA ASP A 54 -13.61 -3.41 13.26
C ASP A 54 -12.23 -2.92 12.79
N ASN A 55 -11.30 -3.86 12.53
CA ASN A 55 -9.97 -3.54 12.06
C ASN A 55 -9.95 -3.48 10.53
N ASP A 56 -9.66 -2.32 9.99
CA ASP A 56 -9.64 -2.05 8.57
C ASP A 56 -8.51 -2.79 7.82
N GLU A 57 -7.41 -3.09 8.50
CA GLU A 57 -6.28 -3.89 8.00
C GLU A 57 -6.71 -5.32 7.70
N PHE A 58 -7.60 -5.89 8.54
CA PHE A 58 -8.18 -7.21 8.27
C PHE A 58 -8.92 -7.24 6.92
N GLY A 59 -9.51 -6.12 6.50
CA GLY A 59 -10.11 -6.00 5.17
C GLY A 59 -9.12 -6.14 4.01
N LEU A 60 -7.85 -5.78 4.18
CA LEU A 60 -6.82 -5.95 3.13
C LEU A 60 -6.58 -7.41 2.79
N PHE A 61 -6.76 -8.31 3.75
CA PHE A 61 -6.62 -9.75 3.56
C PHE A 61 -7.72 -10.32 2.65
N TRP A 62 -8.98 -9.85 2.81
CA TRP A 62 -10.14 -10.41 2.12
C TRP A 62 -10.47 -9.77 0.77
N ARG A 63 -10.13 -8.51 0.58
CA ARG A 63 -10.55 -7.74 -0.60
C ARG A 63 -9.73 -8.10 -1.84
N GLY A 64 -10.43 -8.32 -2.96
CA GLY A 64 -9.81 -8.69 -4.24
C GLY A 64 -8.86 -7.62 -4.78
N SER A 65 -9.19 -6.34 -4.62
CA SER A 65 -8.28 -5.22 -4.92
C SER A 65 -8.02 -4.42 -3.65
N GLN A 66 -6.77 -4.43 -3.17
CA GLN A 66 -6.33 -3.65 -2.01
C GLN A 66 -6.31 -2.16 -2.34
N VAL A 67 -5.93 -1.79 -3.56
CA VAL A 67 -5.94 -0.40 -4.05
C VAL A 67 -7.36 0.16 -4.10
N ARG A 68 -8.32 -0.58 -4.66
CA ARG A 68 -9.72 -0.12 -4.67
C ARG A 68 -10.28 -0.03 -3.26
N TYR A 69 -10.04 -1.03 -2.42
CA TYR A 69 -10.45 -1.00 -1.01
C TYR A 69 -9.85 0.19 -0.25
N THR A 70 -8.61 0.53 -0.56
CA THR A 70 -7.88 1.68 -0.03
C THR A 70 -8.55 3.00 -0.42
N PHE A 71 -8.81 3.21 -1.70
CA PHE A 71 -9.34 4.49 -2.22
C PHE A 71 -10.86 4.58 -2.21
N ASP A 72 -11.61 3.50 -1.98
CA ASP A 72 -13.05 3.58 -1.72
C ASP A 72 -13.33 4.23 -0.34
N ARG A 73 -12.32 4.33 0.54
CA ARG A 73 -12.47 4.94 1.86
C ARG A 73 -12.62 6.47 1.78
N PRO A 74 -13.38 7.06 2.71
CA PRO A 74 -13.47 8.51 2.82
C PRO A 74 -12.17 9.09 3.39
N MET A 75 -11.94 10.38 3.14
CA MET A 75 -10.90 11.15 3.82
C MET A 75 -11.35 11.50 5.25
N ALA A 76 -10.47 11.34 6.23
CA ALA A 76 -10.66 11.80 7.61
C ALA A 76 -9.93 13.12 7.89
N ALA A 77 -8.93 13.46 7.07
CA ALA A 77 -8.21 14.73 7.08
C ALA A 77 -7.64 14.99 5.67
N PRO A 78 -7.30 16.23 5.30
CA PRO A 78 -6.58 16.50 4.06
C PRO A 78 -5.23 15.74 4.03
N ALA A 79 -4.84 15.24 2.86
CA ALA A 79 -3.59 14.52 2.71
C ALA A 79 -2.38 15.39 3.10
N GLY A 80 -1.39 14.80 3.76
CA GLY A 80 -0.19 15.47 4.28
C GLY A 80 -0.36 16.24 5.60
N THR A 81 -1.58 16.33 6.16
CA THR A 81 -1.83 17.18 7.35
C THR A 81 -1.74 16.45 8.69
N ARG A 82 -1.92 15.14 8.72
CA ARG A 82 -1.93 14.34 9.95
C ARG A 82 -1.31 12.96 9.69
N PHE A 83 -0.46 12.53 10.62
CA PHE A 83 0.00 11.15 10.69
C PHE A 83 -1.10 10.22 11.18
N ASP A 84 -1.30 9.11 10.48
CA ASP A 84 -2.19 8.02 10.85
C ASP A 84 -1.56 6.70 10.39
N TYR A 85 -1.16 5.84 11.32
CA TYR A 85 -0.49 4.59 10.98
C TYR A 85 -1.47 3.66 10.27
N SER A 86 -1.17 3.28 9.03
CA SER A 86 -2.12 2.54 8.20
C SER A 86 -1.44 1.58 7.21
N GLY A 87 -1.72 0.27 7.37
CA GLY A 87 -1.18 -0.79 6.53
C GLY A 87 -1.63 -0.72 5.06
N ASP A 88 -2.74 -0.04 4.80
CA ASP A 88 -3.25 0.22 3.45
C ASP A 88 -2.29 1.06 2.58
N ASN A 89 -1.53 1.98 3.17
CA ASN A 89 -0.55 2.77 2.45
C ASN A 89 0.55 1.84 1.92
N THR A 90 1.06 0.96 2.79
CA THR A 90 2.08 -0.03 2.45
C THR A 90 1.58 -1.04 1.41
N ALA A 91 0.33 -1.50 1.54
CA ALA A 91 -0.29 -2.40 0.58
C ALA A 91 -0.30 -1.83 -0.85
N VAL A 92 -0.73 -0.57 -0.99
CA VAL A 92 -0.74 0.10 -2.31
C VAL A 92 0.67 0.37 -2.83
N LEU A 93 1.59 0.83 -1.97
CA LEU A 93 2.98 1.06 -2.36
C LEU A 93 3.65 -0.22 -2.86
N ALA A 94 3.38 -1.35 -2.22
CA ALA A 94 3.86 -2.66 -2.64
C ALA A 94 3.28 -3.09 -4.00
N GLN A 95 1.99 -2.84 -4.24
CA GLN A 95 1.39 -3.11 -5.54
C GLN A 95 2.03 -2.25 -6.64
N ILE A 96 2.20 -0.93 -6.40
CA ILE A 96 2.88 -0.02 -7.34
C ILE A 96 4.30 -0.53 -7.63
N LEU A 97 5.04 -0.91 -6.58
CA LEU A 97 6.40 -1.41 -6.73
C LEU A 97 6.44 -2.66 -7.63
N ALA A 98 5.66 -3.69 -7.29
CA ALA A 98 5.61 -4.95 -8.03
C ALA A 98 5.24 -4.75 -9.51
N GLU A 99 4.24 -3.91 -9.80
CA GLU A 99 3.83 -3.58 -11.17
C GLU A 99 4.94 -2.86 -11.95
N ARG A 100 5.66 -1.93 -11.30
CA ARG A 100 6.72 -1.14 -11.95
C ARG A 100 7.98 -1.95 -12.20
N VAL A 101 8.35 -2.83 -11.28
CA VAL A 101 9.52 -3.70 -11.45
C VAL A 101 9.24 -4.93 -12.31
N GLY A 102 7.96 -5.29 -12.48
CA GLY A 102 7.53 -6.43 -13.29
C GLY A 102 7.83 -7.78 -12.62
N MET A 103 7.93 -7.81 -11.29
CA MET A 103 8.18 -9.04 -10.51
C MET A 103 7.44 -9.00 -9.16
N PRO A 104 7.15 -10.15 -8.54
CA PRO A 104 6.54 -10.22 -7.21
C PRO A 104 7.39 -9.54 -6.13
N LEU A 105 6.73 -8.94 -5.12
CA LEU A 105 7.40 -8.25 -4.02
C LEU A 105 8.46 -9.11 -3.30
N PRO A 106 8.22 -10.39 -2.96
CA PRO A 106 9.23 -11.23 -2.31
C PRO A 106 10.47 -11.44 -3.19
N GLU A 107 10.30 -11.57 -4.50
CA GLU A 107 11.42 -11.71 -5.44
C GLU A 107 12.22 -10.41 -5.55
N PHE A 108 11.54 -9.27 -5.58
CA PHE A 108 12.19 -7.96 -5.54
C PHE A 108 12.97 -7.78 -4.22
N ALA A 109 12.38 -8.08 -3.07
CA ALA A 109 13.02 -7.96 -1.77
C ALA A 109 14.25 -8.88 -1.65
N ARG A 110 14.16 -10.10 -2.17
CA ARG A 110 15.30 -11.02 -2.26
C ARG A 110 16.48 -10.38 -2.97
N HIS A 111 16.27 -9.88 -4.18
CA HIS A 111 17.35 -9.34 -5.02
C HIS A 111 17.85 -7.96 -4.57
N ALA A 112 16.94 -7.09 -4.13
CA ALA A 112 17.27 -5.70 -3.83
C ALA A 112 17.72 -5.49 -2.38
N LEU A 113 17.41 -6.40 -1.46
CA LEU A 113 17.65 -6.23 -0.03
C LEU A 113 18.30 -7.46 0.63
N PHE A 114 17.68 -8.64 0.56
CA PHE A 114 18.14 -9.79 1.36
C PHE A 114 19.45 -10.40 0.87
N GLU A 115 19.58 -10.70 -0.43
CA GLU A 115 20.83 -11.24 -1.01
C GLU A 115 22.03 -10.31 -0.80
N PRO A 116 21.94 -8.98 -1.05
CA PRO A 116 23.03 -8.04 -0.76
C PRO A 116 23.45 -7.99 0.72
N LEU A 117 22.53 -8.27 1.64
CA LEU A 117 22.78 -8.30 3.08
C LEU A 117 23.19 -9.69 3.61
N GLY A 118 23.22 -10.72 2.75
CA GLY A 118 23.51 -12.09 3.14
C GLY A 118 22.38 -12.78 3.92
N ILE A 119 21.16 -12.25 3.86
CA ILE A 119 19.97 -12.84 4.48
C ILE A 119 19.45 -13.95 3.57
N THR A 120 19.55 -15.20 4.03
CA THR A 120 19.20 -16.40 3.25
C THR A 120 18.02 -17.19 3.81
N ASP A 121 17.63 -16.91 5.05
CA ASP A 121 16.50 -17.55 5.74
C ASP A 121 15.47 -16.48 6.10
N TRP A 122 14.33 -16.49 5.41
CA TRP A 122 13.21 -15.57 5.59
C TRP A 122 11.95 -16.18 5.00
N GLU A 123 10.80 -15.75 5.49
CA GLU A 123 9.48 -16.10 4.96
C GLU A 123 8.69 -14.83 4.71
N TRP A 124 7.82 -14.82 3.70
CA TRP A 124 6.82 -13.76 3.55
C TRP A 124 5.44 -14.38 3.41
N VAL A 125 4.64 -14.25 4.46
CA VAL A 125 3.28 -14.76 4.54
C VAL A 125 2.41 -14.07 3.49
N ALA A 126 1.59 -14.87 2.80
CA ALA A 126 0.65 -14.43 1.79
C ALA A 126 -0.80 -14.55 2.26
N ASP A 127 -1.70 -13.80 1.60
CA ASP A 127 -3.13 -14.03 1.72
C ASP A 127 -3.56 -15.31 0.97
N TYR A 128 -4.84 -15.67 1.08
CA TYR A 128 -5.40 -16.85 0.42
C TYR A 128 -5.42 -16.78 -1.12
N ARG A 129 -5.04 -15.65 -1.72
CA ARG A 129 -4.84 -15.49 -3.17
C ARG A 129 -3.36 -15.56 -3.56
N GLY A 130 -2.47 -15.85 -2.60
CA GLY A 130 -1.02 -15.89 -2.81
C GLY A 130 -0.40 -14.50 -2.95
N ARG A 131 -1.10 -13.41 -2.59
CA ARG A 131 -0.50 -12.08 -2.56
C ARG A 131 0.27 -11.89 -1.26
N PRO A 132 1.53 -11.43 -1.30
CA PRO A 132 2.32 -11.17 -0.10
C PRO A 132 1.64 -10.10 0.77
N LEU A 133 1.57 -10.33 2.08
CA LEU A 133 1.05 -9.34 3.03
C LEU A 133 2.12 -8.27 3.26
N ALA A 134 2.18 -7.29 2.37
CA ALA A 134 3.24 -6.27 2.40
C ALA A 134 3.28 -5.43 3.68
N PHE A 135 2.16 -5.35 4.39
CA PHE A 135 1.98 -4.55 5.60
C PHE A 135 2.27 -5.32 6.90
N ALA A 136 2.34 -6.67 6.88
CA ALA A 136 2.43 -7.46 8.12
C ALA A 136 3.04 -8.88 7.98
N GLY A 137 3.50 -9.29 6.79
CA GLY A 137 3.78 -10.70 6.48
C GLY A 137 5.24 -11.13 6.46
N LEU A 138 6.21 -10.23 6.62
CA LEU A 138 7.64 -10.54 6.59
C LEU A 138 8.17 -10.85 8.00
#